data_AF-A0A0J7YPE0-F1
#
_entry.id   AF-A0A0J7YPE0-F1
#
_cell.length_a   1.000
_cell.length_b   1.000
_cell.length_c   1.000
_cell.angle_alpha   90.00
_cell.angle_beta   90.00
_cell.angle_gamma   90.00
#
_symmetry.space_group_name_H-M   'P 1'
#
loop_
_entity.id
_entity.type
_entity.pdbx_description
1 polymer ?
#
loop_
_entity_poly.entity_id
_entity_poly.type
_entity_poly.pdbx_seq_one_letter_code
_entity_poly.pdbx_strand_id
1 'polypeptide(L)'
;AVFVDGHEVAVTDAEGEFMWKGSDLNRKGPYDLKVFKRGHHFAAVRPFYFGDASPLISTEKYDVCGSVQVADSAAPSDYSVEVIVGSSIVETLELDGNGAFCYTAAPGNYEFRPVSSLGSLSPQSRLVTVSNAPVDNVNFYQLTVSMLGFVSCFEKSSCEVSSLEVSLSRR
;
A
#
# COMPACT_ATOMS: atom_id res chain seq x y z
N ALA A 1 -1.72 4.19 20.25
CA ALA A 1 -1.24 3.80 21.58
C ALA A 1 0.08 4.50 21.86
N VAL A 2 0.30 4.88 23.10
CA VAL A 2 1.52 5.53 23.59
C VAL A 2 2.21 4.57 24.54
N PHE A 3 3.50 4.39 24.34
CA PHE A 3 4.35 3.48 25.08
C PHE A 3 5.44 4.26 25.79
N VAL A 4 5.73 3.89 27.03
CA VAL A 4 6.87 4.39 27.80
C VAL A 4 7.70 3.20 28.26
N ASP A 5 9.00 3.23 27.95
CA ASP A 5 9.94 2.15 28.29
C ASP A 5 9.42 0.76 27.88
N GLY A 6 8.76 0.70 26.71
CA GLY A 6 8.19 -0.52 26.15
C GLY A 6 6.80 -0.93 26.67
N HIS A 7 6.22 -0.22 27.63
CA HIS A 7 4.91 -0.52 28.20
C HIS A 7 3.85 0.44 27.68
N GLU A 8 2.69 -0.07 27.26
CA GLU A 8 1.57 0.79 26.87
C GLU A 8 1.03 1.54 28.10
N VAL A 9 0.96 2.86 28.02
CA VAL A 9 0.54 3.72 29.12
C VAL A 9 -0.73 4.52 28.83
N ALA A 10 -1.06 4.72 27.55
CA ALA A 10 -2.24 5.47 27.15
C ALA A 10 -2.66 5.18 25.71
N VAL A 11 -3.92 5.49 25.40
CA VAL A 11 -4.43 5.65 24.04
C VAL A 11 -4.83 7.11 23.89
N THR A 12 -4.49 7.72 22.76
CA THR A 12 -4.86 9.10 22.45
C THR A 12 -6.36 9.20 22.20
N ASP A 13 -6.96 10.34 22.53
CA ASP A 13 -8.35 10.65 22.15
C ASP A 13 -8.47 11.08 20.67
N ALA A 14 -9.64 11.60 20.29
CA ALA A 14 -9.95 11.99 18.91
C ALA A 14 -9.13 13.21 18.45
N GLU A 15 -8.74 14.06 19.40
CA GLU A 15 -7.91 15.24 19.22
C GLU A 15 -6.41 14.90 19.20
N GLY A 16 -6.07 13.66 19.54
CA GLY A 16 -4.69 13.17 19.60
C GLY A 16 -4.01 13.44 20.95
N GLU A 17 -4.76 13.92 21.94
CA GLU A 17 -4.24 14.14 23.29
C GLU A 17 -4.19 12.83 24.05
N PHE A 18 -3.21 12.70 24.96
CA PHE A 18 -3.14 11.57 25.87
C PHE A 18 -2.72 12.06 27.26
N MET A 19 -3.21 11.36 28.29
CA MET A 19 -2.73 11.54 29.65
C MET A 19 -2.04 10.27 30.10
N TRP A 20 -0.74 10.36 30.35
CA TRP A 20 -0.03 9.32 31.09
C TRP A 20 -0.24 9.55 32.59
N LYS A 21 -1.16 8.77 33.18
CA LYS A 21 -1.45 8.80 34.62
C LYS A 21 -0.71 7.66 35.30
N GLY A 22 0.18 7.97 36.23
CA GLY A 22 0.86 6.96 37.04
C GLY A 22 1.82 7.56 38.06
N SER A 23 2.02 6.84 39.17
CA SER A 23 3.05 7.11 40.18
C SER A 23 4.48 6.95 39.65
N ASP A 24 4.64 6.47 38.42
CA ASP A 24 5.91 6.08 37.79
C ASP A 24 6.65 7.24 37.11
N LEU A 25 6.01 8.41 37.00
CA LEU A 25 6.63 9.68 36.61
C LEU A 25 7.47 10.29 37.75
N ASN A 26 8.30 9.48 38.39
CA ASN A 26 9.10 9.89 39.55
C ASN A 26 10.59 9.55 39.39
N ARG A 27 10.96 8.85 38.31
CA ARG A 27 12.35 8.53 37.98
C ARG A 27 13.07 9.79 37.51
N LYS A 28 14.27 10.02 38.06
CA LYS A 28 15.18 11.13 37.69
C LYS A 28 15.89 10.94 36.33
N GLY A 29 15.55 9.90 35.57
CA GLY A 29 16.18 9.55 34.29
C GLY A 29 15.20 9.69 33.13
N PRO A 30 15.70 9.69 31.88
CA PRO A 30 14.86 9.85 30.70
C PRO A 30 13.87 8.70 30.56
N TYR A 31 12.70 8.97 29.99
CA TYR A 31 11.71 7.99 29.56
C TYR A 31 11.81 7.81 28.04
N ASP A 32 11.80 6.56 27.57
CA ASP A 32 11.73 6.24 26.13
C ASP A 32 10.26 6.24 25.71
N LEU A 33 9.81 7.38 25.16
CA LEU A 33 8.44 7.57 24.70
C LEU A 33 8.31 7.15 23.23
N LYS A 34 7.36 6.27 22.93
CA LYS A 34 7.05 5.83 21.57
C LYS A 34 5.56 5.91 21.31
N VAL A 35 5.20 6.26 20.09
CA VAL A 35 3.80 6.28 19.65
C VAL A 35 3.64 5.29 18.51
N PHE A 36 2.59 4.50 18.60
CA PHE A 36 2.22 3.55 17.57
C PHE A 36 0.78 3.76 17.14
N LYS A 37 0.58 3.84 15.84
CA LYS A 37 -0.71 3.77 15.17
C LYS A 37 -0.47 3.09 13.83
N ARG A 38 -1.28 2.08 13.51
CA ARG A 38 -1.12 1.32 12.26
C ARG A 38 -1.10 2.27 11.06
N GLY A 39 -0.17 2.03 10.14
CA GLY A 39 -0.01 2.83 8.92
C GLY A 39 0.63 4.21 9.11
N HIS A 40 0.89 4.65 10.34
CA HIS A 40 1.48 5.96 10.64
C HIS A 40 2.92 5.78 11.10
N HIS A 41 3.81 6.60 10.54
CA HIS A 41 5.23 6.62 10.88
C HIS A 41 5.54 7.95 11.55
N PHE A 42 5.81 7.90 12.85
CA PHE A 42 6.05 9.07 13.68
C PHE A 42 7.52 9.48 13.65
N ALA A 43 7.77 10.78 13.79
CA ALA A 43 9.09 11.32 14.05
C ALA A 43 9.72 10.65 15.28
N ALA A 44 11.04 10.53 15.30
CA ALA A 44 11.76 10.08 16.48
C ALA A 44 11.47 11.01 17.66
N VAL A 45 10.93 10.47 18.74
CA VAL A 45 10.63 11.22 19.96
C VAL A 45 11.92 11.34 20.77
N ARG A 46 12.24 12.56 21.23
CA ARG A 46 13.38 12.77 22.10
C ARG A 46 13.12 12.14 23.48
N PRO A 47 14.16 11.69 24.20
CA PRO A 47 13.99 11.20 25.56
C PRO A 47 13.30 12.26 26.42
N PHE A 48 12.22 11.87 27.11
CA PHE A 48 11.40 12.77 27.92
C PHE A 48 11.88 12.76 29.37
N TYR A 49 11.94 13.91 30.03
CA TYR A 49 12.29 14.02 31.45
C TYR A 49 11.11 14.52 32.28
N PHE A 50 11.07 14.11 33.55
CA PHE A 50 10.08 14.66 34.48
C PHE A 50 10.23 16.18 34.60
N GLY A 51 9.14 16.91 34.35
CA GLY A 51 9.11 18.37 34.35
C GLY A 51 9.32 19.01 32.97
N ASP A 52 9.63 18.22 31.93
CA ASP A 52 9.61 18.71 30.55
C ASP A 52 8.20 19.15 30.16
N ALA A 53 8.14 20.09 29.21
CA ALA A 53 6.89 20.41 28.53
C ALA A 53 6.36 19.18 27.77
N SER A 54 5.04 19.12 27.58
CA SER A 54 4.42 18.04 26.81
C SER A 54 5.07 17.90 25.43
N PRO A 55 5.51 16.68 25.05
CA PRO A 55 6.18 16.47 23.78
C PRO A 55 5.21 16.63 22.61
N LEU A 56 5.65 17.35 21.56
CA LEU A 56 4.95 17.37 20.29
C LEU A 56 5.44 16.20 19.43
N ILE A 57 4.54 15.28 19.11
CA ILE A 57 4.86 14.07 18.33
C ILE A 57 4.07 14.15 17.02
N SER A 58 4.78 14.31 15.90
CA SER A 58 4.18 14.43 14.58
C SER A 58 4.35 13.15 13.76
N THR A 59 3.33 12.81 12.98
CA THR A 59 3.47 11.80 11.92
C THR A 59 4.22 12.41 10.73
N GLU A 60 5.26 11.74 10.26
CA GLU A 60 6.08 12.19 9.13
C GLU A 60 5.71 11.48 7.83
N LYS A 61 5.29 10.22 7.92
CA LYS A 61 4.94 9.39 6.76
C LYS A 61 3.75 8.49 7.05
N TYR A 62 3.13 8.04 5.98
CA TYR A 62 1.98 7.14 5.98
C TYR A 62 2.21 5.98 5.02
N ASP A 63 1.64 4.83 5.35
CA ASP A 63 1.63 3.69 4.44
C ASP A 63 0.65 3.94 3.29
N VAL A 64 1.09 3.59 2.08
CA VAL A 64 0.28 3.48 0.89
C VAL A 64 0.32 2.03 0.43
N CYS A 65 -0.78 1.32 0.62
CA CYS A 65 -0.87 -0.11 0.39
C CYS A 65 -1.88 -0.47 -0.71
N GLY A 66 -1.60 -1.56 -1.40
CA GLY A 66 -2.42 -2.04 -2.49
C GLY A 66 -2.09 -3.47 -2.86
N SER A 67 -2.67 -3.91 -3.98
CA SER A 67 -2.45 -5.26 -4.51
C SER A 67 -2.49 -5.28 -6.03
N VAL A 68 -1.80 -6.25 -6.61
CA VAL A 68 -1.94 -6.64 -8.02
C VAL A 68 -2.58 -8.02 -8.04
N GLN A 69 -3.81 -8.11 -8.57
CA GLN A 69 -4.49 -9.39 -8.75
C GLN A 69 -4.06 -10.02 -10.07
N VAL A 70 -3.47 -11.22 -9.98
CA VAL A 70 -2.79 -11.90 -11.08
C VAL A 70 -3.34 -13.30 -11.33
N ALA A 71 -2.98 -13.91 -12.46
CA ALA A 71 -3.32 -15.31 -12.76
C ALA A 71 -2.66 -16.28 -11.75
N ASP A 72 -3.31 -17.42 -11.44
CA ASP A 72 -2.85 -18.36 -10.40
C ASP A 72 -1.49 -19.00 -10.72
N SER A 73 -1.11 -18.99 -11.99
CA SER A 73 0.16 -19.54 -12.47
C SER A 73 1.31 -18.53 -12.46
N ALA A 74 1.06 -17.30 -12.03
CA ALA A 74 1.99 -16.19 -12.19
C ALA A 74 2.87 -16.05 -10.93
N ALA A 75 4.19 -15.93 -11.10
CA ALA A 75 5.10 -15.80 -9.98
C ALA A 75 5.10 -14.35 -9.46
N PRO A 76 5.34 -14.11 -8.16
CA PRO A 76 5.46 -12.75 -7.63
C PRO A 76 6.52 -11.90 -8.36
N SER A 77 7.60 -12.53 -8.85
CA SER A 77 8.67 -11.88 -9.63
C SER A 77 8.23 -11.41 -11.02
N ASP A 78 7.08 -11.87 -11.53
CA ASP A 78 6.55 -11.45 -12.83
C ASP A 78 5.84 -10.09 -12.78
N TYR A 79 5.71 -9.52 -11.57
CA TYR A 79 5.01 -8.27 -11.32
C TYR A 79 5.78 -7.41 -10.33
N SER A 80 5.69 -6.10 -10.52
CA SER A 80 6.18 -5.12 -9.58
C SER A 80 5.33 -3.86 -9.65
N VAL A 81 5.54 -2.94 -8.72
CA VAL A 81 4.90 -1.62 -8.76
C VAL A 81 5.96 -0.54 -8.68
N GLU A 82 6.06 0.27 -9.72
CA GLU A 82 6.90 1.46 -9.73
C GLU A 82 6.18 2.59 -9.00
N VAL A 83 6.90 3.24 -8.09
CA VAL A 83 6.48 4.48 -7.42
C VAL A 83 7.16 5.65 -8.14
N ILE A 84 6.35 6.57 -8.63
CA ILE A 84 6.79 7.70 -9.44
C ILE A 84 6.42 9.00 -8.75
N VAL A 85 7.37 9.92 -8.68
CA VAL A 85 7.18 11.28 -8.18
C VAL A 85 7.60 12.26 -9.28
N GLY A 86 6.64 13.04 -9.79
CA GLY A 86 6.86 13.88 -10.97
C GLY A 86 7.09 13.01 -12.20
N SER A 87 8.32 13.00 -12.73
CA SER A 87 8.71 12.20 -13.90
C SER A 87 9.74 11.11 -13.58
N SER A 88 10.06 10.90 -12.30
CA SER A 88 11.12 9.99 -11.87
C SER A 88 10.54 8.80 -11.12
N ILE A 89 10.97 7.59 -11.50
CA ILE A 89 10.76 6.40 -10.68
C ILE A 89 11.69 6.53 -9.47
N VAL A 90 11.11 6.57 -8.27
CA VAL A 90 11.86 6.70 -7.02
C VAL A 90 12.07 5.35 -6.35
N GLU A 91 11.21 4.37 -6.64
CA GLU A 91 11.29 3.02 -6.09
C GLU A 91 10.53 2.03 -6.96
N THR A 92 10.95 0.76 -6.93
CA THR A 92 10.21 -0.37 -7.50
C THR A 92 9.93 -1.37 -6.40
N LEU A 93 8.66 -1.60 -6.12
CA LEU A 93 8.18 -2.48 -5.06
C LEU A 93 7.99 -3.89 -5.62
N GLU A 94 8.57 -4.86 -4.93
CA GLU A 94 8.23 -6.27 -5.12
C GLU A 94 6.90 -6.58 -4.43
N LEU A 95 6.17 -7.54 -5.00
CA LEU A 95 4.93 -8.03 -4.40
C LEU A 95 5.22 -9.16 -3.43
N ASP A 96 4.43 -9.24 -2.36
CA ASP A 96 4.42 -10.43 -1.51
C ASP A 96 3.75 -11.63 -2.22
N GLY A 97 3.73 -12.79 -1.55
CA GLY A 97 3.14 -14.01 -2.10
C GLY A 97 1.64 -13.94 -2.42
N ASN A 98 0.94 -12.90 -1.95
CA ASN A 98 -0.47 -12.64 -2.24
C ASN A 98 -0.67 -11.50 -3.25
N GLY A 99 0.41 -10.98 -3.83
CA GLY A 99 0.34 -9.85 -4.75
C GLY A 99 0.20 -8.49 -4.06
N ALA A 100 0.38 -8.41 -2.74
CA ALA A 100 0.25 -7.16 -2.00
C ALA A 100 1.57 -6.39 -1.94
N PHE A 101 1.47 -5.06 -1.83
CA PHE A 101 2.60 -4.16 -1.66
C PHE A 101 2.24 -3.02 -0.71
N CYS A 102 3.25 -2.43 -0.07
CA CYS A 102 3.12 -1.23 0.73
C CYS A 102 4.35 -0.32 0.54
N TYR A 103 4.11 0.99 0.45
CA TYR A 103 5.14 2.03 0.35
C TYR A 103 4.96 3.07 1.46
N THR A 104 6.04 3.46 2.12
CA THR A 104 6.00 4.47 3.17
C THR A 104 6.27 5.86 2.58
N ALA A 105 5.21 6.67 2.47
CA ALA A 105 5.21 7.96 1.78
C ALA A 105 5.11 9.14 2.74
N ALA A 106 5.88 10.20 2.49
CA ALA A 106 5.60 11.51 3.09
C ALA A 106 4.34 12.12 2.46
N PRO A 107 3.72 13.15 3.05
CA PRO A 107 2.65 13.89 2.39
C PRO A 107 3.09 14.41 1.01
N GLY A 108 2.30 14.11 -0.01
CA GLY A 108 2.67 14.38 -1.40
C GLY A 108 1.81 13.64 -2.42
N ASN A 109 2.12 13.83 -3.71
CA ASN A 109 1.46 13.17 -4.82
C ASN A 109 2.39 12.11 -5.42
N TYR A 110 1.85 10.91 -5.60
CA TYR A 110 2.56 9.73 -6.07
C TYR A 110 1.77 9.07 -7.20
N GLU A 111 2.46 8.59 -8.22
CA GLU A 111 1.89 7.70 -9.22
C GLU A 111 2.41 6.28 -8.98
N PHE A 112 1.48 5.34 -8.80
CA PHE A 112 1.78 3.92 -8.71
C PHE A 112 1.49 3.29 -10.06
N ARG A 113 2.51 2.72 -10.69
CA ARG A 113 2.41 2.07 -12.00
C ARG A 113 2.80 0.60 -11.88
N PRO A 114 1.87 -0.33 -12.12
CA PRO A 114 2.20 -1.74 -12.04
C PRO A 114 2.91 -2.16 -13.35
N VAL A 115 3.89 -3.04 -13.23
CA VAL A 115 4.68 -3.56 -14.34
C VAL A 115 4.51 -5.07 -14.36
N SER A 116 4.39 -5.66 -15.55
CA SER A 116 4.30 -7.11 -15.72
C SER A 116 5.03 -7.58 -16.98
N SER A 117 5.67 -8.74 -16.89
CA SER A 117 6.23 -9.47 -18.04
C SER A 117 5.19 -10.34 -18.76
N LEU A 118 4.02 -10.59 -18.15
CA LEU A 118 3.05 -11.60 -18.59
C LEU A 118 1.79 -11.04 -19.25
N GLY A 119 1.60 -9.72 -19.25
CA GLY A 119 0.45 -9.12 -19.91
C GLY A 119 0.14 -7.70 -19.45
N SER A 120 -1.03 -7.19 -19.85
CA SER A 120 -1.48 -5.86 -19.49
C SER A 120 -2.19 -5.85 -18.13
N LEU A 121 -1.90 -4.83 -17.34
CA LEU A 121 -2.56 -4.57 -16.06
C LEU A 121 -3.47 -3.35 -16.18
N SER A 122 -4.55 -3.35 -15.39
CA SER A 122 -5.53 -2.27 -15.34
C SER A 122 -5.82 -1.84 -13.90
N PRO A 123 -5.90 -0.53 -13.62
CA PRO A 123 -5.51 0.55 -14.52
C PRO A 123 -4.00 0.53 -14.80
N GLN A 124 -3.56 1.28 -15.82
CA GLN A 124 -2.13 1.40 -16.14
C GLN A 124 -1.35 2.19 -15.08
N SER A 125 -2.03 3.03 -14.30
CA SER A 125 -1.47 3.65 -13.10
C SER A 125 -2.57 4.19 -12.18
N ARG A 126 -2.18 4.56 -10.96
CA ARG A 126 -3.02 5.22 -9.95
C ARG A 126 -2.30 6.44 -9.41
N LEU A 127 -2.94 7.59 -9.50
CA LEU A 127 -2.52 8.80 -8.81
C LEU A 127 -3.06 8.76 -7.38
N VAL A 128 -2.17 8.93 -6.40
CA VAL A 128 -2.47 8.92 -4.97
C VAL A 128 -1.93 10.18 -4.34
N THR A 129 -2.79 10.91 -3.64
CA THR A 129 -2.41 12.04 -2.79
C THR A 129 -2.40 11.57 -1.34
N VAL A 130 -1.23 11.63 -0.71
CA VAL A 130 -1.06 11.37 0.72
C VAL A 130 -1.11 12.71 1.44
N SER A 131 -2.06 12.87 2.37
CA SER A 131 -2.22 14.10 3.15
C SER A 131 -1.85 13.87 4.61
N ASN A 132 -2.69 13.14 5.33
CA ASN A 132 -2.66 13.01 6.78
C ASN A 132 -3.18 11.65 7.29
N ALA A 133 -3.26 10.66 6.40
CA ALA A 133 -3.71 9.32 6.72
C ALA A 133 -3.07 8.30 5.77
N PRO A 134 -2.97 7.02 6.20
CA PRO A 134 -2.63 5.91 5.31
C PRO A 134 -3.64 5.78 4.19
N VAL A 135 -3.17 5.32 3.02
CA VAL A 135 -4.01 5.08 1.85
C VAL A 135 -3.98 3.61 1.51
N ASP A 136 -5.15 2.98 1.52
CA ASP A 136 -5.33 1.60 1.12
C ASP A 136 -5.99 1.50 -0.27
N ASN A 137 -6.09 0.28 -0.79
CA ASN A 137 -6.81 -0.06 -2.02
C ASN A 137 -6.23 0.54 -3.31
N VAL A 138 -4.90 0.73 -3.37
CA VAL A 138 -4.19 1.04 -4.62
C VAL A 138 -4.09 -0.24 -5.46
N ASN A 139 -5.21 -0.65 -6.05
CA ASN A 139 -5.36 -1.97 -6.63
C ASN A 139 -5.28 -1.97 -8.16
N PHE A 140 -4.66 -3.03 -8.68
CA PHE A 140 -4.47 -3.34 -10.09
C PHE A 140 -4.89 -4.78 -10.38
N TYR A 141 -5.26 -5.04 -11.63
CA TYR A 141 -5.81 -6.32 -12.06
C TYR A 141 -5.23 -6.70 -13.40
N GLN A 142 -4.86 -7.96 -13.58
CA GLN A 142 -4.47 -8.47 -14.88
C GLN A 142 -5.69 -8.53 -15.81
N LEU A 143 -5.51 -8.00 -17.02
CA LEU A 143 -6.50 -8.13 -18.09
C LEU A 143 -6.33 -9.49 -18.75
N THR A 144 -7.43 -10.25 -18.80
CA THR A 144 -7.50 -11.54 -19.50
C THR A 144 -8.40 -11.40 -20.71
N VAL A 145 -7.92 -11.92 -21.85
CA VAL A 145 -8.71 -12.02 -23.08
C VAL A 145 -9.19 -13.46 -23.20
N SER A 146 -10.51 -13.64 -23.24
CA SER A 146 -11.12 -14.93 -23.56
C SER A 146 -11.70 -14.86 -24.97
N MET A 147 -11.21 -15.71 -25.86
CA MET A 147 -11.78 -15.87 -27.20
C MET A 147 -12.66 -17.11 -27.25
N LEU A 148 -13.90 -16.94 -27.71
CA LEU A 148 -14.82 -18.02 -27.99
C LEU A 148 -15.15 -17.97 -29.49
N GLY A 149 -14.90 -19.06 -30.21
CA GLY A 149 -15.17 -19.13 -31.64
C GLY A 149 -15.98 -20.36 -31.99
N PHE A 150 -16.81 -20.24 -33.02
CA PHE A 150 -17.56 -21.37 -33.58
C PHE A 150 -17.21 -21.50 -35.06
N VAL A 151 -16.69 -22.67 -35.45
CA VAL A 151 -16.43 -23.02 -36.85
C VAL A 151 -17.58 -23.89 -37.33
N SER A 152 -18.37 -23.40 -38.29
CA SER A 152 -19.45 -24.17 -38.93
C SER A 152 -19.24 -24.19 -40.44
N CYS A 153 -19.10 -25.38 -41.03
CA CYS A 153 -18.87 -25.57 -42.47
C CYS A 153 -20.12 -26.20 -43.13
N PHE A 154 -20.54 -25.70 -44.31
CA PHE A 154 -21.70 -26.22 -45.06
C PHE A 154 -21.36 -27.43 -45.94
N GLU A 155 -20.15 -27.52 -46.49
CA GLU A 155 -19.57 -28.73 -47.10
C GLU A 155 -18.21 -29.04 -46.45
N LYS A 156 -17.90 -30.33 -46.29
CA LYS A 156 -16.64 -30.81 -45.68
C LYS A 156 -15.37 -30.36 -46.43
N SER A 157 -15.47 -29.92 -47.69
CA SER A 157 -14.33 -29.74 -48.61
C SER A 157 -13.72 -28.34 -48.65
N SER A 158 -14.34 -27.29 -48.10
CA SER A 158 -13.73 -25.95 -48.02
C SER A 158 -14.27 -25.20 -46.80
N CYS A 159 -13.61 -25.35 -45.65
CA CYS A 159 -13.98 -24.63 -44.43
C CYS A 159 -13.52 -23.17 -44.50
N GLU A 160 -14.47 -22.25 -44.41
CA GLU A 160 -14.23 -20.88 -43.94
C GLU A 160 -14.91 -20.70 -42.57
N VAL A 161 -14.21 -20.03 -41.65
CA VAL A 161 -14.61 -19.86 -40.25
C VAL A 161 -15.78 -18.87 -40.14
N SER A 162 -16.84 -19.23 -39.40
CA SER A 162 -18.14 -18.53 -39.45
C SER A 162 -18.43 -17.51 -38.32
N SER A 163 -17.78 -17.55 -37.16
CA SER A 163 -17.82 -16.43 -36.19
C SER A 163 -16.76 -16.55 -35.09
N LEU A 164 -16.24 -15.40 -34.64
CA LEU A 164 -15.31 -15.26 -33.52
C LEU A 164 -15.83 -14.17 -32.58
N GLU A 165 -15.99 -14.51 -31.30
CA GLU A 165 -16.28 -13.58 -30.22
C GLU A 165 -15.05 -13.44 -29.32
N VAL A 166 -14.65 -12.20 -29.07
CA VAL A 166 -13.53 -11.88 -28.18
C VAL A 166 -14.08 -11.05 -27.02
N SER A 167 -13.81 -11.51 -25.81
CA SER A 167 -14.22 -10.84 -24.58
C SER A 167 -13.00 -10.51 -23.72
N LEU A 168 -13.04 -9.34 -23.09
CA LEU A 168 -12.01 -8.89 -22.16
C LEU A 168 -12.60 -8.87 -20.75
N SER A 169 -11.92 -9.51 -19.81
CA SER A 169 -12.29 -9.54 -18.40
C SER A 169 -11.14 -9.07 -17.52
N ARG A 170 -11.47 -8.61 -16.31
CA ARG A 170 -10.50 -8.44 -15.23
C ARG A 170 -10.53 -9.70 -14.39
N ARG A 171 -9.37 -10.10 -13.89
CA ARG A 171 -9.28 -11.14 -12.88
C ARG A 171 -9.47 -10.57 -11.49
#